data_AF-A0A950X9P4-F1
#
_entry.id   AF-A0A950X9P4-F1
#
_cell.length_a   1.000
_cell.length_b   1.000
_cell.length_c   1.000
_cell.angle_alpha   90.00
_cell.angle_beta   90.00
_cell.angle_gamma   90.00
#
_symmetry.space_group_name_H-M   'P 1'
#
loop_
_entity.id
_entity.type
_entity.pdbx_description
1 polymer ?
#
loop_
_entity_poly.entity_id
_entity_poly.type
_entity_poly.pdbx_seq_one_letter_code
_entity_poly.pdbx_strand_id
1 'polypeptide(L)' 'MPTIRSARRRSGPAARTGLPAPRLDSPDLYLNPHLSLLAFQRRVLEEAEDRTTPLLERVKFV' A
#
# COMPACT_ATOMS: atom_id res chain seq x y z
N MET A 1 -31.39 -47.76 12.00
CA MET A 1 -30.52 -46.99 12.90
C MET A 1 -30.00 -45.76 12.14
N PRO A 2 -30.52 -44.55 12.42
CA PRO A 2 -30.06 -43.30 11.82
C PRO A 2 -29.18 -42.52 12.80
N THR A 3 -28.09 -41.91 12.33
CA THR A 3 -27.55 -40.68 12.95
C THR A 3 -26.96 -39.79 11.86
N ILE A 4 -27.76 -38.82 11.43
CA ILE A 4 -27.31 -37.69 10.61
C ILE A 4 -26.69 -36.68 11.59
N ARG A 5 -25.39 -36.40 11.44
CA ARG A 5 -24.66 -35.40 12.23
C ARG A 5 -25.18 -34.00 11.87
N SER A 6 -26.02 -33.45 12.75
CA SER A 6 -26.58 -32.10 12.66
C SER A 6 -25.48 -31.04 12.56
N ALA A 7 -25.60 -30.24 11.51
CA ALA A 7 -24.72 -29.14 11.15
C ALA A 7 -24.74 -28.04 12.22
N ARG A 8 -23.60 -27.81 12.88
CA ARG A 8 -23.36 -26.55 13.58
C ARG A 8 -22.85 -25.53 12.57
N ARG A 9 -23.79 -24.87 11.87
CA ARG A 9 -23.51 -23.71 11.03
C ARG A 9 -23.06 -22.59 11.98
N ARG A 10 -21.76 -22.33 12.05
CA ARG A 10 -21.23 -21.13 12.71
C ARG A 10 -21.51 -19.95 11.79
N SER A 11 -22.47 -19.12 12.17
CA SER A 11 -22.77 -17.85 11.51
C SER A 11 -21.82 -16.77 12.04
N GLY A 12 -21.07 -16.12 11.16
CA GLY A 12 -20.35 -14.87 11.42
C GLY A 12 -19.18 -14.63 10.44
N PRO A 13 -18.74 -13.37 10.21
CA PRO A 13 -19.39 -12.07 10.41
C PRO A 13 -19.98 -11.51 9.10
N ALA A 14 -20.64 -10.36 9.24
CA ALA A 14 -21.39 -9.62 8.21
C ALA A 14 -20.75 -9.62 6.82
N ALA A 15 -21.62 -9.88 5.83
CA ALA A 15 -21.34 -9.77 4.41
C ALA A 15 -20.74 -8.39 4.10
N ARG A 16 -19.44 -8.37 3.78
CA ARG A 16 -18.86 -7.26 3.04
C ARG A 16 -19.63 -7.17 1.73
N THR A 17 -20.32 -6.06 1.52
CA THR A 17 -21.12 -5.74 0.35
C THR A 17 -20.41 -6.19 -0.93
N GLY A 18 -21.14 -6.89 -1.80
CA GLY A 18 -20.65 -7.75 -2.87
C GLY A 18 -19.98 -7.06 -4.06
N LEU A 19 -19.01 -6.18 -3.83
CA LEU A 19 -18.05 -5.82 -4.86
C LEU A 19 -17.15 -7.04 -5.11
N PRO A 20 -16.99 -7.46 -6.38
CA PRO A 20 -16.03 -8.52 -6.70
C PRO A 20 -14.66 -8.11 -6.16
N ALA A 21 -13.96 -9.06 -5.53
CA ALA A 21 -12.60 -8.82 -5.07
C ALA A 21 -11.76 -8.29 -6.25
N PRO A 22 -10.99 -7.20 -6.07
CA PRO A 22 -10.19 -6.65 -7.13
C PRO A 22 -9.23 -7.71 -7.65
N ARG A 23 -9.12 -7.77 -8.98
CA ARG A 23 -8.21 -8.66 -9.69
C ARG A 23 -6.78 -8.15 -9.51
N LEU A 24 -6.05 -8.72 -8.56
CA LEU A 24 -4.72 -8.27 -8.15
C LEU A 24 -3.64 -8.41 -9.24
N ASP A 25 -3.97 -9.05 -10.35
CA ASP A 25 -3.19 -9.16 -11.58
C ASP A 25 -3.26 -7.90 -12.46
N SER A 26 -4.17 -6.97 -12.20
CA SER A 26 -4.27 -5.71 -12.95
C SER A 26 -3.16 -4.73 -12.56
N PRO A 27 -2.25 -4.34 -13.49
CA PRO A 27 -1.14 -3.42 -13.18
C PRO A 27 -1.62 -2.03 -12.74
N ASP A 28 -2.81 -1.61 -13.16
CA ASP A 28 -3.43 -0.32 -12.80
C ASP A 28 -3.78 -0.21 -11.31
N LEU A 29 -3.73 -1.31 -10.56
CA LEU A 29 -3.94 -1.32 -9.10
C LEU A 29 -2.70 -0.91 -8.32
N TYR A 30 -1.53 -0.81 -8.98
CA TYR A 30 -0.26 -0.52 -8.35
C TYR A 30 0.33 0.79 -8.86
N LEU A 31 1.07 1.45 -7.98
CA LEU A 31 1.86 2.61 -8.37
C LEU A 31 3.06 2.15 -9.20
N ASN A 32 3.41 2.94 -10.23
CA ASN A 32 4.61 2.69 -11.01
C ASN A 32 5.87 2.90 -10.13
N PRO A 33 6.71 1.87 -9.92
CA PRO A 33 7.86 1.98 -9.03
C PRO A 33 8.90 3.02 -9.49
N HIS A 34 9.09 3.17 -10.80
CA HIS A 34 10.06 4.11 -11.36
C HIS A 34 9.60 5.56 -11.14
N LEU A 35 8.32 5.84 -11.39
CA LEU A 35 7.76 7.18 -11.09
C LEU A 35 7.79 7.49 -9.60
N SER A 36 7.54 6.47 -8.76
CA SER A 36 7.65 6.59 -7.30
C SER A 36 9.06 6.95 -6.86
N LEU A 37 10.07 6.29 -7.46
CA LEU A 37 11.47 6.54 -7.17
C LEU A 37 11.87 7.96 -7.61
N LEU A 38 11.42 8.41 -8.77
CA LEU A 38 11.66 9.78 -9.23
C LEU A 38 11.03 10.81 -8.29
N ALA A 39 9.78 10.59 -7.86
CA ALA A 39 9.10 11.46 -6.90
C ALA A 39 9.81 11.47 -5.54
N PHE A 40 10.36 10.34 -5.11
CA PHE A 40 11.19 10.26 -3.91
C PHE A 40 12.48 11.07 -4.06
N GLN A 41 13.25 10.86 -5.13
CA GLN A 41 14.48 11.61 -5.39
C GLN A 41 14.23 13.11 -5.46
N ARG A 42 13.09 13.53 -6.01
CA ARG A 42 12.70 14.94 -6.03
C ARG A 42 12.59 15.54 -4.62
N ARG A 43 11.99 14.82 -3.68
CA ARG A 43 11.88 15.28 -2.27
C ARG A 43 13.25 15.34 -1.58
N VAL A 44 14.14 14.40 -1.90
CA VAL A 44 15.53 14.41 -1.39
C VAL A 44 16.26 15.68 -1.86
N LEU A 45 16.10 16.04 -3.14
CA LEU A 45 16.71 17.27 -3.67
C LEU A 45 16.09 18.54 -3.07
N GLU A 46 14.77 18.54 -2.81
CA GLU A 46 14.11 19.65 -2.10
C GLU A 46 14.71 19.88 -0.70
N GLU A 47 14.99 18.81 0.04
CA GLU A 47 15.69 18.89 1.34
C GLU A 47 17.13 19.40 1.19
N ALA A 48 17.84 18.99 0.12
CA ALA A 48 19.17 19.49 -0.19
C ALA A 48 19.17 20.99 -0.55
N GLU A 49 18.05 21.53 -1.04
CA GLU A 49 17.89 22.94 -1.40
C GLU A 49 17.47 23.85 -0.22
N ASP A 50 16.91 23.26 0.86
CA ASP A 50 16.44 24.00 2.02
C ASP A 50 17.56 24.85 2.66
N ARG A 51 17.30 26.14 2.82
CA ARG A 51 18.24 27.12 3.39
C ARG A 51 18.23 27.16 4.92
N THR A 52 17.23 26.56 5.55
CA THR A 52 17.14 26.44 7.01
C THR A 52 18.07 25.34 7.53
N THR A 53 18.39 24.36 6.69
CA THR A 53 19.38 23.31 6.96
C THR A 53 20.80 23.87 6.80
N PRO A 54 21.70 23.69 7.78
CA PRO A 54 23.08 24.15 7.68
C PRO A 54 23.78 23.57 6.44
N LEU A 55 24.66 24.37 5.81
CA LEU A 55 25.27 24.02 4.53
C LEU A 55 25.96 22.64 4.51
N LEU A 56 26.67 22.27 5.57
CA LEU A 56 27.36 20.97 5.66
C LEU A 56 26.39 19.80 5.78
N GLU A 57 25.20 20.01 6.33
CA GLU A 57 24.18 18.96 6.47
C GLU A 57 23.50 18.69 5.13
N ARG A 58 23.29 19.73 4.32
CA ARG A 58 22.68 19.63 2.97
C ARG A 58 23.51 18.80 2.00
N VAL A 59 24.84 18.84 2.10
CA VAL A 59 25.75 18.05 1.24
C VAL A 59 25.53 16.54 1.40
N LYS A 60 25.00 16.08 2.54
CA LYS A 60 24.69 14.65 2.76
C LYS A 60 23.62 14.12 1.80
N PHE A 61 22.88 14.99 1.13
CA PHE A 61 21.78 14.67 0.22
C PHE A 61 22.16 14.75 -1.27
N VAL A 62 23.44 14.99 -1.61
CA VAL A 62 23.97 15.14 -2.98
C VAL A 62 25.11 14.17 -3.25
#